data_AF-A0A9X5CPV4-F1
#
_entry.id   AF-A0A9X5CPV4-F1
#
_cell.length_a   1.000
_cell.length_b   1.000
_cell.length_c   1.000
_cell.angle_alpha   90.00
_cell.angle_beta   90.00
_cell.angle_gamma   90.00
#
_symmetry.space_group_name_H-M   'P 1'
#
loop_
_entity.id
_entity.type
_entity.pdbx_description
1 polymer ?
#
loop_
_entity_poly.entity_id
_entity_poly.type
_entity_poly.pdbx_seq_one_letter_code
_entity_poly.pdbx_strand_id
1 'polypeptide(L)'
;MPESLPRAVALPLAAGALAHIGPAATWLPVVRRRLSPRLAGAGHPRHVALTFDDGPDPVSTPRFLDALDGLGARATFFVLGDAVVRHPGVVRETVRRGHEVAVHGWSHDRPWLPAPARDVRALRRAVEAVQDVTGVAPRWYRPPYGILTSGRWAAARAA
;
A
#
# COMPACT_ATOMS: atom_id res chain seq x y z
N MET A 1 -39.35 -19.19 -3.05
CA MET A 1 -39.03 -17.84 -2.53
C MET A 1 -37.92 -18.01 -1.51
N PRO A 2 -36.76 -17.34 -1.64
CA PRO A 2 -35.70 -17.49 -0.64
C PRO A 2 -36.16 -16.84 0.67
N GLU A 3 -36.07 -17.58 1.78
CA GLU A 3 -36.38 -17.06 3.12
C GLU A 3 -35.46 -15.88 3.45
N SER A 4 -36.07 -14.77 3.89
CA SER A 4 -35.32 -13.60 4.34
C SER A 4 -34.62 -13.90 5.67
N LEU A 5 -33.31 -13.62 5.75
CA LEU A 5 -32.53 -13.75 6.98
C LEU A 5 -33.19 -13.02 8.15
N PRO A 6 -33.24 -13.62 9.37
CA PRO A 6 -33.80 -12.96 10.54
C PRO A 6 -33.05 -11.67 10.84
N ARG A 7 -33.78 -10.61 11.22
CA ARG A 7 -33.19 -9.29 11.55
C ARG A 7 -32.06 -9.38 12.60
N ALA A 8 -32.19 -10.29 13.56
CA ALA A 8 -31.18 -10.55 14.59
C ALA A 8 -29.81 -10.98 14.02
N VAL A 9 -29.79 -11.58 12.83
CA VAL A 9 -28.59 -12.00 12.11
C VAL A 9 -28.18 -10.97 11.06
N ALA A 10 -29.15 -10.35 10.37
CA ALA A 10 -28.89 -9.38 9.31
C ALA A 10 -28.21 -8.09 9.81
N LEU A 11 -28.62 -7.57 10.97
CA LEU A 11 -28.05 -6.35 11.57
C LEU A 11 -26.54 -6.46 11.93
N PRO A 12 -26.08 -7.47 12.69
CA PRO A 12 -24.67 -7.60 13.01
C PRO A 12 -23.81 -7.88 11.77
N LEU A 13 -24.32 -8.63 10.79
CA LEU A 13 -23.63 -8.83 9.51
C LEU A 13 -23.46 -7.52 8.74
N ALA A 14 -24.51 -6.69 8.65
CA ALA A 14 -24.44 -5.39 8.00
C ALA A 14 -23.48 -4.44 8.73
N ALA A 15 -23.50 -4.42 10.06
CA ALA A 15 -22.57 -3.62 10.87
C ALA A 15 -21.11 -4.04 10.65
N GLY A 16 -20.84 -5.35 10.63
CA GLY A 16 -19.51 -5.89 10.35
C GLY A 16 -19.01 -5.53 8.94
N ALA A 17 -19.88 -5.64 7.93
CA ALA A 17 -19.56 -5.24 6.56
C ALA A 17 -19.25 -3.74 6.45
N LEU A 18 -20.07 -2.89 7.05
CA LEU A 18 -19.86 -1.43 7.10
C LEU A 18 -18.55 -1.08 7.81
N ALA A 19 -18.27 -1.72 8.95
CA ALA A 19 -17.01 -1.52 9.67
C ALA A 19 -15.80 -1.96 8.84
N HIS A 20 -15.92 -3.00 8.03
CA HIS A 20 -14.84 -3.46 7.16
C HIS A 20 -14.52 -2.48 6.03
N ILE A 21 -15.55 -1.99 5.33
CA ILE A 21 -15.40 -1.08 4.19
C ILE A 21 -15.25 0.39 4.59
N GLY A 22 -15.56 0.74 5.84
CA GLY A 22 -15.54 2.12 6.34
C GLY A 22 -14.27 2.89 5.97
N PRO A 23 -13.06 2.37 6.23
CA PRO A 23 -11.82 3.04 5.86
C PRO A 23 -11.65 3.26 4.34
N ALA A 24 -12.35 2.50 3.49
CA ALA A 24 -12.27 2.67 2.03
C ALA A 24 -12.91 3.98 1.57
N ALA A 25 -13.76 4.59 2.40
CA ALA A 25 -14.28 5.93 2.16
C ALA A 25 -13.17 6.99 2.04
N THR A 26 -11.96 6.72 2.56
CA THR A 26 -10.77 7.59 2.37
C THR A 26 -10.27 7.67 0.92
N TRP A 27 -10.84 6.91 -0.01
CA TRP A 27 -10.64 7.18 -1.43
C TRP A 27 -11.30 8.52 -1.84
N LEU A 28 -12.45 8.87 -1.25
CA LEU A 28 -13.12 10.14 -1.50
C LEU A 28 -12.25 11.31 -0.98
N PRO A 29 -11.87 12.29 -1.84
CA PRO A 29 -10.94 13.34 -1.44
C PRO A 29 -11.40 14.18 -0.25
N VAL A 30 -12.72 14.44 -0.12
CA VAL A 30 -13.29 15.20 1.00
C VAL A 30 -13.14 14.43 2.32
N VAL A 31 -13.43 13.13 2.31
CA VAL A 31 -13.28 12.26 3.48
C VAL A 31 -11.81 12.16 3.87
N ARG A 32 -10.91 11.91 2.90
CA ARG A 32 -9.46 11.85 3.14
C ARG A 32 -8.90 13.14 3.73
N ARG A 33 -9.28 14.30 3.18
CA ARG A 33 -8.83 15.61 3.68
C ARG A 33 -9.30 15.90 5.10
N ARG A 34 -10.52 15.48 5.47
CA ARG A 34 -11.04 15.64 6.83
C ARG A 34 -10.39 14.68 7.83
N LEU A 35 -10.34 13.38 7.51
CA LEU A 35 -9.93 12.34 8.45
C LEU A 35 -8.42 12.08 8.47
N SER A 36 -7.72 12.40 7.39
CA SER A 36 -6.28 12.11 7.22
C SER A 36 -5.59 13.21 6.41
N PRO A 37 -5.61 14.48 6.86
CA PRO A 37 -5.08 15.61 6.11
C PRO A 37 -3.61 15.43 5.71
N ARG A 38 -2.80 14.78 6.56
CA ARG A 38 -1.38 14.47 6.29
C ARG A 38 -1.18 13.47 5.14
N LEU A 39 -2.18 12.64 4.85
CA LEU A 39 -2.15 11.66 3.75
C LEU A 39 -2.96 12.14 2.53
N ALA A 40 -3.50 13.36 2.58
CA ALA A 40 -4.31 13.89 1.49
C ALA A 40 -3.49 14.46 0.32
N GLY A 41 -2.15 14.39 0.40
CA GLY A 41 -1.25 14.99 -0.60
C GLY A 41 -1.20 16.51 -0.52
N ALA A 42 -1.69 17.12 0.56
CA ALA A 42 -1.59 18.55 0.79
C ALA A 42 -0.18 18.87 1.34
N GLY A 43 0.63 19.50 0.51
CA GLY A 43 1.98 19.96 0.85
C GLY A 43 2.20 21.42 0.45
N HIS A 44 3.45 21.85 0.53
CA HIS A 44 3.84 23.18 0.06
C HIS A 44 3.56 23.32 -1.46
N PRO A 45 2.97 24.44 -1.95
CA PRO A 45 2.47 24.55 -3.33
C PRO A 45 3.56 24.45 -4.41
N ARG A 46 4.83 24.66 -4.04
CA ARG A 46 6.00 24.50 -4.92
C ARG A 46 6.69 23.14 -4.84
N HIS A 47 6.07 22.15 -4.20
CA HIS A 47 6.65 20.81 -4.06
C HIS A 47 5.70 19.75 -4.64
N VAL A 48 6.29 18.72 -5.24
CA VAL A 48 5.59 17.53 -5.73
C VAL A 48 6.35 16.31 -5.22
N ALA A 49 5.63 15.26 -4.82
CA ALA A 49 6.20 13.97 -4.47
C ALA A 49 5.94 12.98 -5.61
N LEU A 50 7.01 12.46 -6.22
CA LEU A 50 6.91 11.39 -7.21
C LEU A 50 6.84 10.04 -6.50
N THR A 51 5.87 9.22 -6.88
CA THR A 51 5.71 7.87 -6.31
C THR A 51 5.34 6.88 -7.39
N PHE A 52 5.91 5.68 -7.34
CA PHE A 52 5.65 4.60 -8.29
C PHE A 52 5.18 3.37 -7.54
N ASP A 53 4.15 2.70 -8.07
CA ASP A 53 3.58 1.49 -7.49
C ASP A 53 3.99 0.25 -8.31
N ASP A 54 3.68 -0.94 -7.81
CA ASP A 54 3.77 -2.25 -8.48
C ASP A 54 5.16 -2.80 -8.80
N GLY A 55 6.23 -2.03 -8.57
CA GLY A 55 7.61 -2.49 -8.75
C GLY A 55 8.11 -3.44 -7.65
N PRO A 56 9.40 -3.83 -7.68
CA PRO A 56 10.34 -3.61 -8.77
C PRO A 56 10.02 -4.49 -9.99
N ASP A 57 10.06 -3.88 -11.17
CA ASP A 57 10.08 -4.60 -12.44
C ASP A 57 11.50 -4.47 -13.03
N PRO A 58 12.14 -5.57 -13.46
CA PRO A 58 13.55 -5.58 -13.84
C PRO A 58 13.85 -4.80 -15.12
N VAL A 59 12.83 -4.38 -15.89
CA VAL A 59 13.02 -3.64 -17.15
C VAL A 59 12.68 -2.16 -16.98
N SER A 60 11.52 -1.86 -16.41
CA SER A 60 10.99 -0.50 -16.29
C SER A 60 11.53 0.24 -15.08
N THR A 61 11.71 -0.41 -13.92
CA THR A 61 12.23 0.27 -12.73
C THR A 61 13.62 0.88 -12.98
N PRO A 62 14.61 0.18 -13.59
CA PRO A 62 15.89 0.80 -13.94
C PRO A 62 15.76 2.03 -14.84
N ARG A 63 14.84 2.02 -15.81
CA ARG A 63 14.61 3.16 -16.70
C ARG A 63 14.07 4.38 -15.95
N PHE A 64 13.18 4.17 -14.97
CA PHE A 64 12.71 5.25 -14.10
C PHE A 64 13.84 5.78 -13.22
N LEU A 65 14.70 4.90 -12.69
CA LEU A 65 15.87 5.33 -11.91
C LEU A 65 16.83 6.19 -12.75
N ASP A 66 17.14 5.77 -13.98
CA ASP A 66 18.01 6.54 -14.89
C ASP A 66 17.41 7.91 -15.24
N ALA A 67 16.10 7.97 -15.50
CA ALA A 67 15.40 9.22 -15.77
C ALA A 67 15.40 10.16 -14.55
N LEU A 68 15.20 9.60 -13.34
CA LEU A 68 15.23 10.38 -12.09
C LEU A 68 16.63 10.92 -11.79
N ASP A 69 17.68 10.13 -12.03
CA ASP A 69 19.06 10.57 -11.90
C ASP A 69 19.38 11.72 -12.86
N GLY A 70 18.94 11.62 -14.12
CA GLY A 70 19.09 12.70 -15.12
C GLY A 70 18.36 14.00 -14.74
N LEU A 71 17.31 13.90 -13.93
CA LEU A 71 16.56 15.05 -13.41
C LEU A 71 17.07 15.53 -12.04
N GLY A 72 18.03 14.84 -11.43
CA GLY A 72 18.46 15.11 -10.04
C GLY A 72 17.34 14.93 -9.01
N ALA A 73 16.35 14.08 -9.31
CA ALA A 73 15.14 13.92 -8.52
C ALA A 73 15.15 12.63 -7.70
N ARG A 74 14.45 12.65 -6.55
CA ARG A 74 14.17 11.46 -5.73
C ARG A 74 12.68 11.14 -5.74
N ALA A 75 12.34 9.90 -5.42
CA ALA A 75 10.98 9.37 -5.46
C ALA A 75 10.81 8.27 -4.40
N THR A 76 9.56 7.92 -4.13
CA THR A 76 9.18 6.77 -3.30
C THR A 76 8.65 5.64 -4.18
N PHE A 77 9.24 4.45 -4.07
CA PHE A 77 8.78 3.25 -4.79
C PHE A 77 8.01 2.35 -3.83
N PHE A 78 6.70 2.22 -4.04
CA PHE A 78 5.84 1.28 -3.32
C PHE A 78 5.92 -0.08 -4.00
N VAL A 79 6.70 -0.99 -3.42
CA VAL A 79 7.03 -2.28 -4.02
C VAL A 79 6.13 -3.41 -3.55
N LEU A 80 5.91 -4.40 -4.42
CA LEU A 80 5.26 -5.65 -4.08
C LEU A 80 6.26 -6.63 -3.49
N GLY A 81 5.89 -7.28 -2.38
CA GLY A 81 6.76 -8.23 -1.69
C GLY A 81 7.20 -9.41 -2.57
N ASP A 82 6.33 -9.93 -3.45
CA ASP A 82 6.69 -11.00 -4.37
C ASP A 82 7.73 -10.54 -5.41
N ALA A 83 7.62 -9.31 -5.90
CA ALA A 83 8.56 -8.69 -6.83
C ALA A 83 9.90 -8.38 -6.16
N VAL A 84 9.90 -7.95 -4.89
CA VAL A 84 11.13 -7.77 -4.08
C VAL A 84 11.93 -9.07 -4.00
N VAL A 85 11.26 -10.20 -3.73
CA VAL A 85 11.91 -11.52 -3.66
C VAL A 85 12.46 -11.95 -5.02
N ARG A 86 11.74 -11.68 -6.11
CA ARG A 86 12.19 -12.04 -7.47
C ARG A 86 13.34 -11.16 -7.98
N HIS A 87 13.36 -9.88 -7.60
CA HIS A 87 14.28 -8.89 -8.16
C HIS A 87 15.03 -8.08 -7.08
N PRO A 88 15.71 -8.73 -6.12
CA PRO A 88 16.30 -8.04 -4.97
C PRO A 88 17.42 -7.06 -5.37
N GLY A 89 18.11 -7.32 -6.50
CA GLY A 89 19.12 -6.42 -7.04
C GLY A 89 18.55 -5.05 -7.44
N VAL A 90 17.34 -5.02 -8.00
CA VAL A 90 16.68 -3.78 -8.42
C VAL A 90 16.26 -2.95 -7.20
N VAL A 91 15.79 -3.60 -6.13
CA VAL A 91 15.44 -2.92 -4.87
C VAL A 91 16.67 -2.34 -4.20
N ARG A 92 17.77 -3.11 -4.10
CA ARG A 92 19.05 -2.60 -3.59
C ARG A 92 19.54 -1.41 -4.39
N GLU A 93 19.44 -1.47 -5.70
CA GLU A 93 19.83 -0.36 -6.58
C GLU A 93 18.98 0.88 -6.34
N THR A 94 17.67 0.70 -6.16
CA THR A 94 16.73 1.79 -5.84
C THR A 94 17.14 2.52 -4.55
N VAL A 95 17.47 1.76 -3.49
CA VAL A 95 17.95 2.32 -2.22
C VAL A 95 19.35 2.93 -2.35
N ARG A 96 20.27 2.27 -3.07
CA ARG A 96 21.65 2.75 -3.30
C ARG A 96 21.65 4.10 -4.02
N ARG A 97 20.71 4.30 -4.95
CA ARG A 97 20.46 5.57 -5.62
C ARG A 97 19.66 6.56 -4.76
N GLY A 98 19.44 6.31 -3.47
CA GLY A 98 18.85 7.28 -2.54
C GLY A 98 17.34 7.50 -2.70
N HIS A 99 16.63 6.58 -3.36
CA HIS A 99 15.17 6.60 -3.38
C HIS A 99 14.60 5.92 -2.12
N GLU A 100 13.40 6.34 -1.72
CA GLU A 100 12.68 5.68 -0.63
C GLU A 100 11.99 4.42 -1.16
N VAL A 101 12.07 3.31 -0.42
CA VAL A 101 11.29 2.10 -0.69
C VAL A 101 10.21 1.94 0.37
N ALA A 102 8.98 1.79 -0.10
CA ALA A 102 7.76 1.61 0.68
C ALA A 102 7.05 0.32 0.20
N VAL A 103 5.98 -0.13 0.87
CA VAL A 103 5.30 -1.39 0.52
C VAL A 103 3.94 -1.17 -0.13
N HIS A 104 3.64 -1.97 -1.16
CA HIS A 104 2.34 -2.03 -1.86
C HIS A 104 1.60 -3.35 -1.61
N GLY A 105 1.94 -4.06 -0.54
CA GLY A 105 1.42 -5.40 -0.24
C GLY A 105 2.27 -6.50 -0.87
N TRP A 106 1.73 -7.73 -0.93
CA TRP A 106 2.49 -8.90 -1.37
C TRP A 106 2.41 -9.16 -2.88
N SER A 107 1.21 -9.24 -3.45
CA SER A 107 0.97 -9.67 -4.86
C SER A 107 -0.17 -8.89 -5.55
N HIS A 108 -0.36 -7.61 -5.20
CA HIS A 108 -1.44 -6.76 -5.70
C HIS A 108 -2.85 -7.39 -5.58
N ASP A 109 -3.10 -8.03 -4.42
CA ASP A 109 -4.33 -8.76 -4.16
C ASP A 109 -5.56 -7.84 -4.14
N ARG A 110 -6.67 -8.37 -4.67
CA ARG A 110 -7.97 -7.67 -4.66
C ARG A 110 -8.61 -7.71 -3.26
N PRO A 111 -9.16 -6.59 -2.75
CA PRO A 111 -9.77 -6.51 -1.42
C PRO A 111 -11.25 -6.94 -1.35
N TRP A 112 -11.78 -7.66 -2.34
CA TRP A 112 -13.23 -7.87 -2.47
C TRP A 112 -13.85 -8.67 -1.32
N LEU A 113 -13.08 -9.56 -0.71
CA LEU A 113 -13.52 -10.36 0.43
C LEU A 113 -12.69 -10.01 1.67
N PRO A 114 -13.33 -9.82 2.84
CA PRO A 114 -12.62 -9.56 4.08
C PRO A 114 -11.68 -10.72 4.44
N ALA A 115 -10.38 -10.42 4.61
CA ALA A 115 -9.40 -11.41 5.08
C ALA A 115 -8.34 -10.77 6.01
N PRO A 116 -8.73 -10.21 7.18
CA PRO A 116 -7.82 -9.39 8.00
C PRO A 116 -6.52 -10.10 8.42
N ALA A 117 -6.59 -11.37 8.81
CA ALA A 117 -5.41 -12.13 9.19
C ALA A 117 -4.46 -12.38 8.01
N ARG A 118 -5.00 -12.54 6.79
CA ARG A 118 -4.19 -12.62 5.56
C ARG A 118 -3.57 -11.26 5.26
N ASP A 119 -4.32 -10.17 5.37
CA ASP A 119 -3.80 -8.81 5.13
C ASP A 119 -2.61 -8.49 6.04
N VAL A 120 -2.73 -8.78 7.35
CA VAL A 120 -1.64 -8.58 8.32
C VAL A 120 -0.40 -9.40 7.96
N ARG A 121 -0.57 -10.70 7.69
CA ARG A 121 0.56 -11.57 7.32
C ARG A 121 1.21 -11.14 6.01
N ALA A 122 0.42 -10.82 5.00
CA ALA A 122 0.91 -10.42 3.69
C ALA A 122 1.69 -9.11 3.75
N LEU A 123 1.21 -8.13 4.52
CA LEU A 123 1.90 -6.85 4.66
C LEU A 123 3.19 -6.97 5.47
N ARG A 124 3.18 -7.69 6.60
CA ARG A 124 4.40 -7.97 7.39
C ARG A 124 5.46 -8.65 6.54
N ARG A 125 5.07 -9.69 5.80
CA ARG A 125 5.97 -10.41 4.90
C ARG A 125 6.57 -9.49 3.83
N ALA A 126 5.81 -8.53 3.30
CA ALA A 126 6.33 -7.55 2.35
C ALA A 126 7.32 -6.57 3.00
N VAL A 127 7.05 -6.13 4.23
CA VAL A 127 7.95 -5.28 5.03
C VAL A 127 9.26 -6.01 5.33
N GLU A 128 9.18 -7.24 5.83
CA GLU A 128 10.32 -8.11 6.10
C GLU A 128 11.16 -8.35 4.83
N ALA A 129 10.53 -8.65 3.69
CA ALA A 129 11.25 -8.84 2.43
C ALA A 129 12.06 -7.61 2.00
N VAL A 130 11.54 -6.39 2.21
CA VAL A 130 12.31 -5.17 1.92
C VAL A 130 13.45 -4.98 2.93
N GLN A 131 13.18 -5.20 4.22
CA GLN A 131 14.19 -5.11 5.28
C GLN A 131 15.35 -6.08 5.04
N ASP A 132 15.05 -7.34 4.72
CA ASP A 132 16.06 -8.37 4.47
C ASP A 132 16.94 -8.04 3.25
N VAL A 133 16.35 -7.48 2.20
CA VAL A 133 17.06 -7.17 0.95
C VAL A 133 17.91 -5.90 1.05
N THR A 134 17.46 -4.91 1.83
CA THR A 134 18.00 -3.54 1.79
C THR A 134 18.56 -3.03 3.12
N GLY A 135 18.22 -3.67 4.24
CA GLY A 135 18.47 -3.16 5.59
C GLY A 135 17.57 -1.98 5.99
N VAL A 136 16.68 -1.51 5.11
CA VAL A 136 15.79 -0.37 5.36
C VAL A 136 14.42 -0.88 5.80
N ALA A 137 13.89 -0.32 6.88
CA ALA A 137 12.51 -0.53 7.31
C ALA A 137 11.54 0.39 6.55
N PRO A 138 10.64 -0.16 5.70
CA PRO A 138 9.61 0.64 5.04
C PRO A 138 8.73 1.36 6.05
N ARG A 139 8.53 2.67 5.85
CA ARG A 139 7.66 3.49 6.70
C ARG A 139 6.23 3.64 6.16
N TRP A 140 6.08 3.51 4.84
CA TRP A 140 4.80 3.78 4.17
C TRP A 140 4.22 2.54 3.55
N TYR A 141 2.90 2.46 3.61
CA TYR A 141 2.09 1.49 2.92
C TYR A 141 1.08 2.22 2.04
N ARG A 142 0.96 1.78 0.79
CA ARG A 142 -0.13 2.17 -0.10
C ARG A 142 -0.93 0.90 -0.42
N PRO A 143 -2.26 0.87 -0.21
CA PRO A 143 -3.04 -0.31 -0.53
C PRO A 143 -3.24 -0.46 -2.04
N PRO A 144 -3.16 -1.69 -2.58
CA PRO A 144 -3.59 -2.01 -3.94
C PRO A 144 -4.97 -1.45 -4.25
N TYR A 145 -5.14 -0.91 -5.45
CA TYR A 145 -6.35 -0.26 -5.95
C TYR A 145 -6.76 1.02 -5.17
N GLY A 146 -5.93 1.52 -4.24
CA GLY A 146 -6.28 2.65 -3.38
C GLY A 146 -7.35 2.34 -2.32
N ILE A 147 -7.72 1.05 -2.15
CA ILE A 147 -8.80 0.62 -1.26
C ILE A 147 -8.20 0.16 0.07
N LEU A 148 -8.31 1.03 1.07
CA LEU A 148 -7.94 0.75 2.45
C LEU A 148 -9.12 0.13 3.19
N THR A 149 -9.10 -1.17 3.49
CA THR A 149 -10.10 -1.81 4.36
C THR A 149 -9.63 -1.78 5.82
N SER A 150 -10.52 -2.09 6.77
CA SER A 150 -10.13 -2.20 8.20
C SER A 150 -9.04 -3.23 8.44
N GLY A 151 -9.03 -4.34 7.70
CA GLY A 151 -7.97 -5.35 7.76
C GLY A 151 -6.62 -4.81 7.32
N ARG A 152 -6.58 -4.12 6.18
CA ARG A 152 -5.37 -3.48 5.64
C ARG A 152 -4.88 -2.31 6.50
N TRP A 153 -5.79 -1.54 7.08
CA TRP A 153 -5.44 -0.48 8.02
C TRP A 153 -4.81 -1.05 9.28
N ALA A 154 -5.41 -2.09 9.88
CA ALA A 154 -4.83 -2.77 11.04
C ALA A 154 -3.47 -3.40 10.71
N ALA A 155 -3.34 -4.02 9.53
CA ALA A 155 -2.07 -4.54 9.03
C ALA A 155 -1.00 -3.44 9.00
N ALA A 156 -1.30 -2.28 8.42
CA ALA A 156 -0.37 -1.17 8.30
C ALA A 156 0.03 -0.54 9.64
N ARG A 157 -0.77 -0.73 10.69
CA ARG A 157 -0.48 -0.25 12.05
C ARG A 157 0.35 -1.25 12.86
N ALA A 158 0.44 -2.49 12.40
CA ALA A 158 1.04 -3.60 13.14
C ALA A 158 2.24 -4.25 12.42
N ALA A 159 2.64 -3.68 11.28
CA ALA A 159 3.81 -4.06 10.49
C ALA A 159 4.94 -3.07 10.72
#